data_AF-A0A1H6WYR5-F1
#
_entry.id   AF-A0A1H6WYR5-F1
#
_cell.length_a   1.000
_cell.length_b   1.000
_cell.length_c   1.000
_cell.angle_alpha   90.00
_cell.angle_beta   90.00
_cell.angle_gamma   90.00
#
_symmetry.space_group_name_H-M   'P 1'
#
loop_
_entity.id
_entity.type
_entity.pdbx_description
1 polymer ?
#
loop_
_entity_poly.entity_id
_entity_poly.type
_entity_poly.pdbx_seq_one_letter_code
_entity_poly.pdbx_strand_id
1 'polypeptide(L)'
;EKFARAGEQTWVGSYSYNFAAIGIPGLSTSLLYFSGDGINAKGQDQEEWERDFRVDYAVPSGPLKGVGVSWRNATSRGDFRERDDNRLYLTYSLPLL
;
A
#
# COMPACT_ATOMS: atom_id res chain seq x y z
N GLU A 1 8.60 0.85 -2.98
CA GLU A 1 9.68 0.75 -3.98
C GLU A 1 10.24 -0.67 -4.02
N LYS A 2 11.30 -0.95 -4.79
CA LYS A 2 12.04 -2.22 -4.67
C LYS A 2 13.17 -2.02 -3.65
N PHE A 3 12.96 -2.55 -2.45
CA PHE A 3 13.96 -2.69 -1.38
C PHE A 3 14.93 -3.83 -1.74
N ALA A 4 15.84 -3.55 -2.66
CA ALA A 4 16.73 -4.54 -3.27
C ALA A 4 18.09 -3.92 -3.62
N ARG A 5 18.52 -2.92 -2.86
CA ARG A 5 19.86 -2.33 -3.02
C ARG A 5 20.92 -3.32 -2.57
N ALA A 6 22.15 -3.12 -3.05
CA ALA A 6 23.24 -4.02 -2.72
C ALA A 6 23.50 -4.03 -1.20
N GLY A 7 23.52 -5.23 -0.59
CA GLY A 7 23.71 -5.40 0.85
C GLY A 7 22.46 -5.22 1.71
N GLU A 8 21.36 -4.73 1.12
CA GLU A 8 20.16 -4.39 1.86
C GLU A 8 19.48 -5.62 2.47
N GLN A 9 19.20 -5.54 3.77
CA GLN A 9 18.31 -6.45 4.48
C GLN A 9 17.01 -5.73 4.80
N THR A 10 15.89 -6.32 4.40
CA THR A 10 14.58 -5.66 4.54
C THR A 10 13.63 -6.49 5.35
N TRP A 11 13.08 -5.88 6.40
CA TRP A 11 11.96 -6.41 7.16
C TRP A 11 10.65 -5.87 6.62
N VAL A 12 9.66 -6.74 6.51
CA VAL A 12 8.33 -6.38 6.03
C VAL A 12 7.28 -6.75 7.06
N GLY A 13 6.54 -5.74 7.51
CA GLY A 13 5.36 -5.89 8.35
C GLY A 13 4.10 -5.64 7.53
N SER A 14 3.08 -6.47 7.72
CA SER A 14 1.81 -6.32 7.03
C SER A 14 0.63 -6.49 7.95
N TYR A 15 -0.38 -5.63 7.81
CA TYR A 15 -1.68 -5.79 8.43
C TYR A 15 -2.78 -5.55 7.40
N SER A 16 -3.85 -6.33 7.47
CA SER A 16 -5.02 -6.15 6.62
C SER A 16 -6.28 -6.50 7.39
N TYR A 17 -7.35 -5.76 7.12
CA TYR A 17 -8.62 -5.97 7.79
C TYR A 17 -9.80 -5.87 6.81
N ASN A 18 -10.72 -6.82 6.92
CA ASN A 18 -11.96 -6.85 6.16
C ASN A 18 -13.12 -6.48 7.09
N PHE A 19 -13.75 -5.34 6.84
CA PHE A 19 -14.79 -4.78 7.71
C PHE A 19 -16.14 -5.47 7.54
N ALA A 20 -16.29 -6.43 6.63
CA ALA A 20 -17.47 -7.30 6.59
C ALA A 20 -17.70 -8.01 7.93
N ALA A 21 -16.63 -8.33 8.67
CA ALA A 21 -16.70 -8.94 10.00
C ALA A 21 -17.41 -8.06 11.05
N ILE A 22 -17.46 -6.75 10.82
CA ILE A 22 -18.13 -5.78 11.70
C ILE A 22 -19.30 -5.07 11.01
N GLY A 23 -19.83 -5.66 9.93
CA GLY A 23 -21.06 -5.19 9.28
C GLY A 23 -20.88 -4.11 8.21
N ILE A 24 -19.65 -3.84 7.76
CA ILE A 24 -19.39 -2.91 6.63
C ILE A 24 -18.86 -3.70 5.43
N PRO A 25 -19.72 -4.43 4.69
CA PRO A 25 -19.30 -5.19 3.53
C PRO A 25 -18.76 -4.27 2.44
N GLY A 26 -17.71 -4.74 1.76
CA GLY A 26 -17.06 -4.02 0.68
C GLY A 26 -15.93 -3.08 1.12
N LEU A 27 -15.80 -2.78 2.42
CA LEU A 27 -14.69 -1.99 2.97
C LEU A 27 -13.54 -2.90 3.42
N SER A 28 -12.33 -2.59 2.96
CA SER A 28 -11.10 -3.22 3.45
C SER A 28 -9.97 -2.21 3.59
N THR A 29 -9.06 -2.47 4.52
CA THR A 29 -7.82 -1.69 4.66
C THR A 29 -6.62 -2.61 4.68
N SER A 30 -5.48 -2.07 4.22
CA SER A 30 -4.19 -2.72 4.36
C SER A 30 -3.11 -1.69 4.70
N LEU A 31 -2.15 -2.13 5.50
CA LEU A 31 -0.95 -1.39 5.87
C LEU A 31 0.23 -2.31 5.61
N LEU A 32 1.19 -1.83 4.83
CA LEU A 32 2.47 -2.47 4.59
C LEU A 32 3.57 -1.53 5.06
N TYR A 33 4.54 -2.06 5.79
CA TYR A 33 5.72 -1.32 6.23
C TYR A 33 6.97 -2.09 5.85
N PHE A 34 7.88 -1.41 5.19
CA PHE A 34 9.19 -1.91 4.81
C PHE A 34 10.24 -1.13 5.58
N SER A 35 11.22 -1.82 6.14
CA SER A 35 12.40 -1.21 6.77
C SER A 35 13.63 -1.92 6.21
N GLY A 36 14.46 -1.20 5.48
CA GLY A 36 15.70 -1.66 4.88
C GLY A 36 16.91 -1.04 5.57
N ASP A 37 17.89 -1.87 5.91
CA ASP A 37 19.18 -1.46 6.48
C ASP A 37 20.36 -2.19 5.82
N GLY A 38 21.59 -1.78 6.14
CA GLY A 38 22.81 -2.40 5.62
C GLY A 38 23.10 -2.13 4.14
N ILE A 39 22.55 -1.05 3.60
CA ILE A 39 22.72 -0.70 2.18
C ILE A 39 24.16 -0.26 1.93
N ASN A 40 24.87 -0.99 1.07
CA ASN A 40 26.25 -0.71 0.71
C ASN A 40 26.34 0.53 -0.21
N ALA A 41 26.51 1.71 0.38
CA ALA A 41 26.73 2.95 -0.35
C ALA A 41 28.10 3.55 -0.04
N LYS A 42 29.11 3.20 -0.86
CA LYS A 42 30.44 3.84 -0.89
C LYS A 42 31.07 4.12 0.50
N GLY A 43 30.93 3.17 1.44
CA GLY A 43 31.56 3.24 2.77
C GLY A 43 30.70 3.81 3.89
N GLN A 44 29.39 3.99 3.69
CA GLN A 44 28.43 4.31 4.74
C GLN A 44 27.28 3.29 4.73
N ASP A 45 26.85 2.88 5.92
CA ASP A 45 25.59 2.16 6.12
C ASP A 45 24.45 3.16 5.90
N GLN A 46 23.54 2.84 4.98
CA GLN A 46 22.36 3.66 4.67
C GLN A 46 21.10 2.87 4.97
N GLU A 47 20.02 3.58 5.24
CA GLU A 47 18.73 3.01 5.61
C GLU A 47 17.60 3.61 4.77
N GLU A 48 16.52 2.84 4.62
CA GLU A 48 15.27 3.34 4.07
C GLU A 48 14.06 2.66 4.65
N TRP A 49 12.92 3.36 4.63
CA TRP A 49 11.65 2.77 4.96
C TRP A 49 10.54 3.30 4.07
N GLU A 50 9.52 2.47 3.87
CA GLU A 50 8.29 2.84 3.18
C GLU A 50 7.08 2.32 3.93
N ARG A 51 6.07 3.18 4.04
CA ARG A 51 4.75 2.83 4.53
C ARG A 51 3.74 2.97 3.40
N ASP A 52 3.08 1.88 3.08
CA ASP A 52 1.95 1.83 2.17
C ASP A 52 0.65 1.64 2.96
N PHE A 53 -0.25 2.61 2.87
CA PHE A 53 -1.60 2.52 3.42
C PHE A 53 -2.61 2.49 2.28
N ARG A 54 -3.60 1.59 2.38
CA ARG A 54 -4.65 1.43 1.38
C ARG A 54 -6.01 1.27 2.03
N VAL A 55 -6.98 1.98 1.48
CA VAL A 55 -8.41 1.86 1.78
C VAL A 55 -9.13 1.52 0.48
N ASP A 56 -9.92 0.46 0.49
CA ASP A 56 -10.76 0.07 -0.63
C ASP A 56 -12.22 0.00 -0.20
N TYR A 57 -13.11 0.50 -1.05
CA TYR A 57 -14.55 0.32 -0.89
C TYR A 57 -15.17 -0.11 -2.20
N ALA A 58 -15.85 -1.27 -2.19
CA ALA A 58 -16.68 -1.73 -3.29
C ALA A 58 -18.16 -1.66 -2.90
N VAL A 59 -18.97 -0.97 -3.71
CA VAL A 59 -20.40 -0.83 -3.45
C VAL A 59 -21.06 -2.22 -3.54
N PRO A 60 -21.65 -2.72 -2.44
CA PRO A 60 -22.12 -4.10 -2.37
C PRO A 60 -23.50 -4.33 -3.03
N SER A 61 -24.32 -3.28 -3.13
CA SER A 61 -25.72 -3.37 -3.59
C SER A 61 -26.23 -2.06 -4.20
N GLY A 62 -27.43 -2.12 -4.79
CA GLY A 62 -28.08 -0.96 -5.40
C GLY A 62 -27.54 -0.59 -6.80
N PRO A 63 -27.92 0.58 -7.33
CA PRO A 63 -27.62 0.98 -8.71
C PRO A 63 -26.13 1.10 -9.03
N LEU A 64 -25.29 1.34 -8.02
CA LEU A 64 -23.84 1.47 -8.16
C LEU A 64 -23.09 0.18 -7.79
N LYS A 65 -23.78 -0.96 -7.62
CA LYS A 65 -23.14 -2.24 -7.30
C LYS A 65 -21.99 -2.52 -8.28
N GLY A 66 -20.82 -2.83 -7.75
CA GLY A 66 -19.62 -3.09 -8.56
C GLY A 66 -18.76 -1.86 -8.85
N VAL A 67 -19.19 -0.65 -8.49
CA VAL A 67 -18.31 0.52 -8.40
C VAL A 67 -17.36 0.32 -7.22
N GLY A 68 -16.07 0.50 -7.47
CA GLY A 68 -15.00 0.42 -6.49
C GLY A 68 -14.23 1.73 -6.42
N VAL A 69 -13.85 2.13 -5.20
CA VAL A 69 -12.94 3.23 -4.92
C VAL A 69 -11.74 2.68 -4.16
N SER A 70 -10.53 3.06 -4.58
CA SER A 70 -9.29 2.72 -3.88
C SER A 70 -8.49 3.99 -3.64
N TRP A 71 -8.16 4.25 -2.38
CA TRP A 71 -7.15 5.23 -2.01
C TRP A 71 -5.90 4.52 -1.54
N ARG A 72 -4.77 4.87 -2.14
CA ARG A 72 -3.44 4.38 -1.74
C ARG A 72 -2.54 5.57 -1.42
N ASN A 73 -2.03 5.59 -0.21
CA ASN A 73 -1.02 6.53 0.24
C ASN A 73 0.30 5.76 0.44
N ALA A 74 1.39 6.28 -0.10
CA ALA A 74 2.73 5.76 0.15
C ALA A 74 3.60 6.89 0.70
N THR A 75 4.34 6.60 1.76
CA THR A 75 5.33 7.51 2.35
C THR A 75 6.64 6.75 2.39
N SER A 76 7.63 7.25 1.65
CA SER A 76 8.99 6.71 1.61
C SER A 76 9.95 7.76 2.17
N ARG A 77 10.89 7.31 3.00
CA ARG A 77 11.95 8.12 3.60
C ARG A 77 13.24 7.30 3.62
N GLY A 78 14.37 7.98 3.61
CA GLY A 78 15.69 7.36 3.65
C GLY A 78 16.73 8.21 2.93
N ASP A 79 17.96 7.74 2.93
CA ASP A 79 19.11 8.54 2.50
C ASP A 79 19.20 8.79 0.99
N PHE A 80 18.43 8.03 0.20
CA PHE A 80 18.43 8.12 -1.26
C PHE A 80 17.26 8.93 -1.81
N ARG A 81 16.13 8.93 -1.11
CA ARG A 81 14.89 9.56 -1.58
C ARG A 81 13.88 9.72 -0.45
N GLU A 82 13.23 10.88 -0.47
CA GLU A 82 12.00 11.11 0.29
C GLU A 82 10.85 11.39 -0.68
N ARG A 83 9.70 10.77 -0.43
CA ARG A 83 8.53 10.90 -1.29
C ARG A 83 7.24 10.61 -0.54
N ASP A 84 6.20 11.39 -0.85
CA ASP A 84 4.82 11.08 -0.51
C ASP A 84 3.97 10.99 -1.76
N ASP A 85 3.25 9.89 -1.92
CA ASP A 85 2.34 9.64 -3.04
C ASP A 85 0.92 9.42 -2.57
N ASN A 86 -0.03 9.98 -3.33
CA ASN A 86 -1.44 9.64 -3.22
C ASN A 86 -1.96 9.18 -4.57
N ARG A 87 -2.61 8.02 -4.59
CA ARG A 87 -3.22 7.43 -5.79
C ARG A 87 -4.68 7.14 -5.49
N LEU A 88 -5.57 7.68 -6.31
CA LEU A 88 -7.01 7.45 -6.24
C LEU A 88 -7.45 6.70 -7.49
N TYR A 89 -8.20 5.62 -7.28
CA TYR A 89 -8.78 4.81 -8.35
C TYR A 89 -10.28 4.80 -8.21
N LEU A 90 -10.97 5.03 -9.32
CA LEU A 90 -12.38 4.71 -9.48
C LEU A 90 -12.47 3.59 -10.52
N THR A 91 -13.06 2.47 -10.12
CA THR A 91 -13.18 1.27 -10.95
C THR A 91 -14.64 0.88 -11.09
N TYR A 92 -15.03 0.41 -12.27
CA TYR A 92 -16.34 -0.20 -12.47
C TYR A 92 -16.20 -1.38 -13.41
N SER A 93 -16.69 -2.54 -12.95
CA SER A 93 -16.70 -3.77 -13.73
C SER A 93 -18.11 -4.04 -14.22
N LEU A 94 -18.32 -3.94 -15.53
CA LEU A 94 -19.58 -4.26 -16.19
C LEU A 94 -19.49 -5.64 -16.83
N PRO A 95 -20.16 -6.67 -16.29
CA PRO A 95 -20.26 -7.96 -16.97
C PRO A 95 -21.11 -7.80 -18.23
N LEU A 96 -20.62 -8.33 -19.36
CA LEU A 96 -21.25 -8.16 -20.67
C LEU A 96 -22.09 -9.38 -21.08
N LEU A 97 -21.68 -10.58 -20.68
CA LEU A 97 -22.33 -11.87 -20.92
C LEU A 97 -21.96 -12.86 -19.80
#